data_AF-A0A5K1BM87-F1
#
_entry.id   AF-A0A5K1BM87-F1
#
_cell.length_a   1.000
_cell.length_b   1.000
_cell.length_c   1.000
_cell.angle_alpha   90.00
_cell.angle_beta   90.00
_cell.angle_gamma   90.00
#
_symmetry.space_group_name_H-M   'P 1'
#
loop_
_entity.id
_entity.type
_entity.pdbx_description
1 polymer ?
#
loop_
_entity_poly.entity_id
_entity_poly.type
_entity_poly.pdbx_seq_one_letter_code
_entity_poly.pdbx_strand_id
1 'polypeptide(L)'
;MSCRSRTLKLMTCNKAKVHDWVVSVNDAAVRLPEGWCYPHRFCAFSPLRGLNEDGSQAKWFIDGKAAFEVLASSIEGTKSE
;
A
#
# COMPACT_ATOMS: atom_id res chain seq x y z
N MET A 1 3.22 -0.91 12.81
CA MET A 1 3.60 0.52 12.86
C MET A 1 2.41 1.31 13.37
N SER A 2 2.54 2.02 14.49
CA SER A 2 1.45 2.83 15.02
C SER A 2 1.38 4.16 14.27
N CYS A 3 0.37 4.34 13.41
CA CYS A 3 -0.01 5.69 13.01
C CYS A 3 -0.63 6.34 14.25
N ARG A 4 0.20 7.04 15.01
CA ARG A 4 -0.18 7.72 16.26
C ARG A 4 -1.30 8.69 15.93
N SER A 5 -2.50 8.46 16.47
CA SER A 5 -3.64 9.36 16.34
C SER A 5 -3.23 10.75 16.82
N ARG A 6 -3.28 11.75 15.93
CA ARG A 6 -2.98 13.14 16.27
C ARG A 6 -4.28 13.93 16.35
N THR A 7 -4.54 14.54 17.49
CA THR A 7 -5.68 15.45 17.66
C THR A 7 -5.20 16.87 17.44
N LEU A 8 -5.86 17.60 16.53
CA LEU A 8 -5.56 19.00 16.24
C LEU A 8 -6.78 19.85 16.63
N LYS A 9 -6.59 20.82 17.52
CA LYS A 9 -7.66 21.74 17.94
C LYS A 9 -7.59 22.99 17.07
N LEU A 10 -8.67 23.29 16.35
CA LEU A 10 -8.84 24.50 15.56
C LEU A 10 -9.88 25.40 16.22
N MET A 11 -9.55 26.68 16.38
CA MET A 11 -10.50 27.72 16.79
C MET A 11 -10.76 28.64 15.61
N THR A 12 -12.03 28.82 15.25
CA THR A 12 -12.44 29.67 14.13
C THR A 12 -13.77 30.33 14.46
N CYS A 13 -13.92 31.60 14.07
CA CYS A 13 -15.14 32.38 14.27
C CYS A 13 -16.19 32.13 13.16
N ASN A 14 -15.88 31.31 12.15
CA ASN A 14 -16.75 31.08 11.00
C ASN A 14 -17.05 29.58 10.85
N LYS A 15 -18.32 29.21 11.08
CA LYS A 15 -18.80 27.83 10.99
C LYS A 15 -18.71 27.25 9.58
N ALA A 16 -18.90 28.05 8.53
CA ALA A 16 -18.79 27.58 7.14
C ALA A 16 -17.35 27.13 6.83
N LYS A 17 -16.35 27.89 7.29
CA LYS A 17 -14.93 27.51 7.13
C LYS A 17 -14.57 26.21 7.85
N VAL A 18 -15.21 25.91 8.99
CA VAL A 18 -15.04 24.61 9.66
C VAL A 18 -15.56 23.49 8.76
N HIS A 19 -16.76 23.66 8.21
CA HIS A 19 -17.37 22.67 7.33
C HIS A 19 -16.51 22.41 6.09
N ASP A 20 -16.09 23.46 5.38
CA ASP A 20 -15.28 23.34 4.17
C ASP A 20 -13.92 22.67 4.45
N TRP A 21 -13.30 22.98 5.59
CA TRP A 21 -12.07 22.33 6.02
C TRP A 21 -12.26 20.85 6.33
N VAL A 22 -13.33 20.49 7.07
CA VAL A 22 -13.66 19.07 7.36
C VAL A 22 -13.89 18.28 6.08
N VAL A 23 -14.65 18.84 5.13
CA VAL A 23 -14.88 18.22 3.82
C VAL A 23 -13.56 18.02 3.08
N SER A 24 -12.72 19.05 3.01
CA SER A 24 -11.42 18.98 2.33
C SER A 24 -10.47 17.94 2.93
N VAL A 25 -10.45 17.82 4.27
CA VAL A 25 -9.65 16.81 4.99
C VAL A 25 -10.18 15.41 4.71
N ASN A 26 -11.50 15.21 4.75
CA ASN A 26 -12.11 13.93 4.45
C ASN A 26 -11.84 13.51 3.00
N ASP A 27 -11.98 14.42 2.03
CA ASP A 27 -11.68 14.15 0.62
C ASP A 27 -10.20 13.78 0.40
N ALA A 28 -9.29 14.45 1.11
CA ALA A 28 -7.86 14.14 1.08
C ALA A 28 -7.54 12.78 1.72
N ALA A 29 -8.30 12.35 2.73
CA ALA A 29 -8.15 11.04 3.37
C ALA A 29 -8.81 9.89 2.57
N VAL A 30 -9.86 10.18 1.79
CA VAL A 30 -10.52 9.22 0.89
C VAL A 30 -9.63 8.88 -0.31
N ARG A 31 -8.79 9.82 -0.75
CA ARG A 31 -7.71 9.52 -1.70
C ARG A 31 -6.73 8.58 -1.02
N LEU A 32 -6.80 7.28 -1.36
CA LEU A 32 -5.83 6.27 -0.94
C LEU A 32 -4.44 6.81 -1.22
N PRO A 33 -3.62 7.09 -0.20
CA PRO A 33 -2.28 7.54 -0.45
C PRO A 33 -1.50 6.35 -1.03
N GLU A 34 -1.11 6.46 -2.29
CA GLU A 34 -0.20 5.50 -2.89
C GLU A 34 1.14 5.60 -2.16
N GLY A 35 1.59 4.51 -1.54
CA GLY A 35 2.88 4.45 -0.86
C GLY A 35 2.92 3.50 0.32
N TRP A 36 4.14 3.18 0.75
CA TRP A 36 4.46 2.19 1.78
C TRP A 36 4.12 2.63 3.22
N CYS A 37 3.67 3.87 3.41
CA CYS A 37 3.51 4.49 4.73
C CYS A 37 2.08 4.40 5.29
N TYR A 38 1.21 3.61 4.68
CA TYR A 38 -0.21 3.53 5.05
C TYR A 38 -0.65 2.08 5.27
N PRO A 39 -1.61 1.82 6.19
CA PRO A 39 -2.14 0.47 6.36
C PRO A 39 -2.82 0.01 5.06
N HIS A 40 -2.32 -1.07 4.45
CA HIS A 40 -2.95 -1.66 3.28
C HIS A 40 -4.06 -2.65 3.68
N ARG A 41 -4.79 -3.20 2.69
CA ARG A 41 -5.86 -4.19 2.95
C ARG A 41 -5.33 -5.30 3.87
N PHE A 42 -6.14 -5.71 4.83
CA PHE A 42 -5.75 -6.67 5.88
C PHE A 42 -4.61 -6.19 6.81
N CYS A 43 -4.39 -4.87 6.91
CA CYS A 43 -3.29 -4.25 7.67
C CYS A 43 -1.89 -4.74 7.22
N ALA A 44 -1.77 -5.14 5.95
CA ALA A 44 -0.51 -5.57 5.38
C ALA A 44 0.47 -4.40 5.22
N PHE A 45 1.77 -4.72 5.22
CA PHE A 45 2.84 -3.74 5.02
C PHE A 45 3.01 -3.34 3.55
N SER A 46 2.62 -4.22 2.62
CA SER A 46 2.71 -3.97 1.18
C SER A 46 1.35 -3.66 0.56
N PRO A 47 1.28 -2.77 -0.44
CA PRO A 47 0.09 -2.63 -1.27
C PRO A 47 -0.27 -3.95 -1.97
N LEU A 48 -1.55 -4.14 -2.26
CA LEU A 48 -2.00 -5.26 -3.10
C LEU A 48 -1.44 -5.09 -4.51
N ARG A 49 -0.84 -6.16 -5.04
CA ARG A 49 -0.35 -6.27 -6.41
C ARG A 49 -0.95 -7.49 -7.11
N GLY A 50 -1.04 -7.45 -8.43
CA GLY A 50 -1.55 -8.54 -9.27
C GLY A 50 -3.09 -8.68 -9.34
N LEU A 51 -3.84 -7.69 -8.83
CA LEU A 51 -5.30 -7.58 -9.00
C LEU A 51 -5.70 -6.63 -10.13
N ASN A 52 -4.80 -5.74 -10.54
CA ASN A 52 -4.97 -4.78 -11.63
C ASN A 52 -3.93 -5.06 -12.72
N GLU A 53 -3.96 -4.32 -13.83
CA GLU A 53 -2.97 -4.39 -14.92
C GLU A 53 -1.60 -3.77 -14.52
N ASP A 54 -1.07 -4.14 -13.35
CA ASP A 54 0.18 -3.63 -12.79
C ASP A 54 1.44 -4.39 -13.28
N GLY A 55 1.26 -5.32 -14.22
CA GLY A 55 2.32 -6.14 -14.79
C GLY A 55 2.86 -7.24 -13.87
N SER A 56 2.27 -7.44 -12.69
CA SER A 56 2.70 -8.50 -11.77
C SER A 56 2.41 -9.89 -12.35
N GLN A 57 3.39 -10.77 -12.30
CA GLN A 57 3.26 -12.17 -12.72
C GLN A 57 3.49 -13.09 -11.52
N ALA A 58 2.69 -14.15 -11.42
CA ALA A 58 2.85 -15.17 -10.40
C ALA A 58 2.81 -16.56 -11.05
N LYS A 59 3.68 -17.45 -10.57
CA LYS A 59 3.71 -18.85 -10.99
C LYS A 59 3.68 -19.73 -9.74
N TRP A 60 2.75 -20.68 -9.72
CA TRP A 60 2.62 -21.66 -8.64
C TRP A 60 3.34 -22.94 -9.02
N PHE A 61 3.97 -23.59 -8.05
CA PHE A 61 4.64 -24.87 -8.20
C PHE A 61 3.97 -25.88 -7.28
N ILE A 62 3.61 -27.05 -7.84
CA ILE A 62 2.95 -28.12 -7.09
C ILE A 62 3.99 -29.00 -6.41
N ASP A 63 5.10 -29.27 -7.10
CA ASP A 63 6.21 -30.06 -6.59
C ASP A 63 7.43 -29.18 -6.27
N GLY A 64 8.20 -29.62 -5.26
CA GLY A 64 9.39 -28.90 -4.83
C GLY A 64 10.52 -28.94 -5.86
N LYS A 65 10.61 -30.00 -6.68
CA LYS A 65 11.68 -30.15 -7.67
C LYS A 65 11.61 -29.05 -8.73
N ALA A 66 10.42 -28.84 -9.31
CA ALA A 66 10.15 -27.79 -10.27
C ALA A 66 10.37 -26.38 -9.66
N ALA A 67 10.04 -26.18 -8.38
CA ALA A 67 10.33 -24.93 -7.69
C ALA A 67 11.85 -24.70 -7.56
N PHE A 68 12.61 -25.73 -7.17
CA PHE A 68 14.06 -25.63 -7.03
C PHE A 68 14.80 -25.49 -8.36
N GLU A 69 14.33 -26.13 -9.43
CA GLU A 69 14.90 -25.96 -10.78
C GLU A 69 14.77 -24.50 -11.26
N VAL A 70 13.59 -23.89 -11.08
CA VAL A 70 13.39 -22.47 -11.43
C VAL A 70 14.22 -21.54 -10.55
N LEU A 71 14.31 -21.83 -9.24
CA LEU A 71 15.13 -21.05 -8.32
C LEU A 71 16.62 -21.11 -8.72
N ALA A 72 17.14 -22.31 -9.03
CA ALA A 72 18.52 -22.47 -9.47
C ALA A 72 18.82 -21.67 -10.75
N SER A 73 17.94 -21.77 -11.75
CA SER A 73 18.06 -20.99 -13.00
C SER A 73 17.98 -19.48 -12.75
N SER A 74 17.14 -19.02 -11.82
CA SER A 74 17.01 -17.60 -11.47
C SER A 74 18.28 -17.06 -10.83
N ILE A 75 18.91 -17.83 -9.94
CA ILE A 75 20.19 -17.47 -9.31
C ILE A 75 21.30 -17.38 -10.35
N GLU A 76 21.40 -18.37 -11.25
CA GLU A 76 22.42 -18.39 -12.30
C GLU A 76 22.30 -17.20 -13.25
N GLY A 77 21.07 -16.75 -13.54
CA GLY A 77 20.80 -15.60 -14.41
C GLY A 77 20.83 -14.23 -13.72
N THR A 78 21.09 -14.16 -12.41
CA THR A 78 20.99 -12.91 -11.65
C THR A 78 22.16 -11.97 -11.98
N LYS A 79 21.85 -10.71 -12.29
CA LYS A 79 22.86 -9.66 -12.58
C LYS A 79 23.11 -8.71 -11.41
N SER A 80 22.13 -8.59 -10.52
CA SER A 80 22.13 -7.66 -9.40
C SER A 80 21.13 -8.14 -8.35
N GLU A 81 21.37 -7.76 -7.10
CA GLU A 81 20.44 -7.89 -5.99
C GLU A 81 19.39 -6.75 -5.98
#